data_AF-A0A2W6DWH6-F1
#
_entry.id   AF-A0A2W6DWH6-F1
#
_cell.length_a   1.000
_cell.length_b   1.000
_cell.length_c   1.000
_cell.angle_alpha   90.00
_cell.angle_beta   90.00
_cell.angle_gamma   90.00
#
_symmetry.space_group_name_H-M   'P 1'
#
loop_
_entity.id
_entity.type
_entity.pdbx_description
1 polymer ?
#
loop_
_entity_poly.entity_id
_entity_poly.type
_entity_poly.pdbx_seq_one_letter_code
_entity_poly.pdbx_strand_id
1 'polypeptide(L)'
;KAGIGLVGLLTAGLALASGTAFASTSSSSSGMSGMASASSSMNHRGFTKGFYDGHTVHFFYSKNFSCKQPPASKASSKCEGGTNYTQTPANSFDPLYVIVPLGFTPPKSTLQCPAGRCIDHPHTIDLTSVLGSGTGNLTLPAHSHIVATDNSHQSEWWNVDIVGVKSLSTWNKLIRSKNAHELQYLQRAKSSTITGNIPSNLFLYFSVLR
;
A
#
# COMPACT_ATOMS: atom_id res chain seq x y z
N LYS A 1 -47.37 29.09 39.67
CA LYS A 1 -47.92 27.98 38.85
C LYS A 1 -46.81 26.95 38.68
N ALA A 2 -46.92 25.85 39.41
CA ALA A 2 -45.99 24.73 39.38
C ALA A 2 -46.19 23.88 38.11
N GLY A 3 -45.10 23.30 37.62
CA GLY A 3 -45.11 22.25 36.59
C GLY A 3 -43.87 21.38 36.80
N ILE A 4 -44.08 20.24 37.44
CA ILE A 4 -43.10 19.22 37.83
C ILE A 4 -42.98 18.17 36.71
N GLY A 5 -41.75 17.74 36.43
CA GLY A 5 -41.41 16.33 36.24
C GLY A 5 -41.42 15.75 34.83
N LEU A 6 -40.26 15.25 34.38
CA LEU A 6 -40.05 13.80 34.31
C LEU A 6 -38.56 13.45 34.12
N VAL A 7 -38.10 12.61 35.05
CA VAL A 7 -36.87 11.83 35.08
C VAL A 7 -37.04 10.61 34.18
N GLY A 8 -35.99 10.22 33.45
CA GLY A 8 -35.91 8.92 32.76
C GLY A 8 -34.49 8.71 32.22
N LEU A 9 -33.62 8.05 32.98
CA LEU A 9 -33.30 6.61 32.92
C LEU A 9 -32.01 6.34 32.14
N LEU A 10 -30.94 6.14 32.92
CA LEU A 10 -29.74 5.40 32.56
C LEU A 10 -30.13 4.02 32.00
N THR A 11 -29.63 3.69 30.81
CA THR A 11 -29.36 2.30 30.43
C THR A 11 -27.95 2.21 29.84
N ALA A 12 -27.07 1.57 30.61
CA ALA A 12 -25.84 0.99 30.11
C ALA A 12 -26.20 -0.23 29.23
N GLY A 13 -25.48 -0.44 28.13
CA GLY A 13 -25.76 -1.59 27.27
C GLY A 13 -24.82 -1.77 26.08
N LEU A 14 -23.72 -2.46 26.35
CA LEU A 14 -22.95 -3.34 25.46
C LEU A 14 -22.23 -2.76 24.23
N ALA A 15 -20.90 -2.82 24.35
CA ALA A 15 -19.95 -2.83 23.26
C ALA A 15 -20.21 -3.97 22.25
N LEU A 16 -20.17 -3.64 20.96
CA LEU A 16 -19.87 -4.59 19.90
C LEU A 16 -18.53 -4.19 19.29
N ALA A 17 -17.46 -4.71 19.90
CA ALA A 17 -16.15 -4.74 19.28
C ALA A 17 -16.20 -5.74 18.12
N SER A 18 -16.31 -5.25 16.88
CA SER A 18 -16.10 -6.07 15.68
C SER A 18 -14.61 -6.35 15.51
N GLY A 19 -14.11 -7.32 16.28
CA GLY A 19 -12.77 -7.85 16.12
C GLY A 19 -12.72 -8.76 14.89
N THR A 20 -12.18 -8.26 13.77
CA THR A 20 -11.69 -9.14 12.71
C THR A 20 -10.34 -9.70 13.14
N ALA A 21 -10.33 -11.01 13.39
CA ALA A 21 -9.17 -11.76 13.86
C ALA A 21 -8.00 -11.72 12.85
N PHE A 22 -6.86 -11.21 13.28
CA PHE A 22 -5.56 -11.57 12.71
C PHE A 22 -5.13 -12.88 13.37
N ALA A 23 -5.14 -13.99 12.64
CA ALA A 23 -4.64 -15.26 13.15
C ALA A 23 -3.09 -15.24 13.17
N SER A 24 -2.52 -15.08 14.37
CA SER A 24 -1.10 -15.25 14.65
C SER A 24 -0.84 -16.63 15.23
N THR A 25 -0.17 -17.51 14.49
CA THR A 25 0.39 -18.76 15.02
C THR A 25 1.83 -18.52 15.44
N SER A 26 2.07 -18.49 16.75
CA SER A 26 3.41 -18.53 17.36
C SER A 26 3.78 -19.96 17.71
N SER A 27 4.87 -20.47 17.13
CA SER A 27 5.54 -21.69 17.58
C SER A 27 6.92 -21.31 18.08
N SER A 28 7.17 -21.54 19.37
CA SER A 28 8.46 -21.35 20.03
C SER A 28 9.37 -22.53 19.71
N SER A 29 10.57 -22.26 19.19
CA SER A 29 11.69 -23.20 19.27
C SER A 29 12.96 -22.46 19.66
N SER A 30 13.40 -22.71 20.88
CA SER A 30 14.67 -22.30 21.47
C SER A 30 15.84 -22.94 20.71
N GLY A 31 16.85 -22.17 20.32
CA GLY A 31 18.08 -22.76 19.78
C GLY A 31 19.07 -21.77 19.16
N MET A 32 20.11 -21.47 19.94
CA MET A 32 21.46 -21.01 19.54
C MET A 32 21.68 -19.53 19.16
N SER A 33 22.39 -18.86 20.08
CA SER A 33 23.17 -17.65 19.88
C SER A 33 24.23 -17.86 18.78
N GLY A 34 24.26 -16.98 17.78
CA GLY A 34 25.31 -16.98 16.77
C GLY A 34 25.15 -15.85 15.75
N MET A 35 26.01 -14.85 15.89
CA MET A 35 26.45 -13.90 14.85
C MET A 35 25.40 -12.91 14.31
N ALA A 36 25.55 -11.66 14.76
CA ALA A 36 25.19 -10.49 13.99
C ALA A 36 26.00 -10.44 12.67
N SER A 37 25.34 -9.85 11.67
CA SER A 37 25.83 -9.40 10.36
C SER A 37 25.76 -10.38 9.19
N ALA A 38 25.15 -9.86 8.12
CA ALA A 38 25.07 -10.34 6.74
C ALA A 38 23.89 -11.27 6.36
N SER A 39 22.74 -10.67 6.09
CA SER A 39 21.84 -11.11 5.01
C SER A 39 21.24 -9.86 4.36
N SER A 40 21.25 -9.61 3.05
CA SER A 40 21.67 -10.40 1.90
C SER A 40 22.06 -9.40 0.80
N SER A 41 23.35 -9.26 0.51
CA SER A 41 23.84 -8.59 -0.70
C SER A 41 23.99 -9.61 -1.84
N MET A 42 22.95 -10.41 -2.10
CA MET A 42 22.91 -11.32 -3.23
C MET A 42 21.50 -11.32 -3.83
N ASN A 43 21.38 -10.71 -5.02
CA ASN A 43 20.23 -10.67 -5.92
C ASN A 43 19.02 -9.78 -5.54
N HIS A 44 19.24 -8.47 -5.33
CA HIS A 44 18.18 -7.43 -5.43
C HIS A 44 17.73 -7.18 -6.87
N ARG A 45 17.52 -8.26 -7.63
CA ARG A 45 17.17 -8.20 -9.04
C ARG A 45 16.02 -9.15 -9.30
N GLY A 46 15.00 -8.63 -9.95
CA GLY A 46 13.87 -9.44 -10.38
C GLY A 46 12.75 -8.57 -10.90
N PHE A 47 11.61 -9.21 -11.11
CA PHE A 47 10.52 -8.62 -11.85
C PHE A 47 9.21 -8.70 -11.09
N THR A 48 8.40 -7.66 -11.25
CA THR A 48 6.95 -7.76 -11.12
C THR A 48 6.32 -7.46 -12.46
N LYS A 49 5.08 -7.88 -12.64
CA LYS A 49 4.24 -7.26 -13.66
C LYS A 49 3.91 -5.82 -13.24
N GLY A 50 3.55 -5.00 -14.21
CA GLY A 50 3.11 -3.62 -14.07
C GLY A 50 2.10 -3.28 -15.16
N PHE A 51 1.43 -2.14 -15.04
CA PHE A 51 0.55 -1.61 -16.07
C PHE A 51 1.07 -0.28 -16.60
N TYR A 52 1.15 -0.18 -17.92
CA TYR A 52 1.56 1.03 -18.62
C TYR A 52 0.88 1.08 -19.98
N ASP A 53 0.26 2.22 -20.30
CA ASP A 53 -0.32 2.54 -21.60
C ASP A 53 -1.17 1.42 -22.25
N GLY A 54 -2.05 0.78 -21.47
CA GLY A 54 -2.91 -0.29 -22.00
C GLY A 54 -2.30 -1.70 -21.97
N HIS A 55 -1.03 -1.81 -21.61
CA HIS A 55 -0.27 -3.06 -21.63
C HIS A 55 0.09 -3.55 -20.23
N THR A 56 0.25 -4.88 -20.12
CA THR A 56 1.00 -5.46 -19.02
C THR A 56 2.48 -5.40 -19.39
N VAL A 57 3.27 -4.76 -18.54
CA VAL A 57 4.73 -4.59 -18.70
C VAL A 57 5.46 -5.28 -17.55
N HIS A 58 6.79 -5.30 -17.60
CA HIS A 58 7.64 -5.81 -16.54
C HIS A 58 8.39 -4.66 -15.86
N PHE A 59 8.31 -4.62 -14.53
CA PHE A 59 9.12 -3.71 -13.74
C PHE A 59 10.35 -4.46 -13.26
N PHE A 60 11.52 -4.01 -13.70
CA PHE A 60 12.80 -4.59 -13.33
C PHE A 60 13.38 -3.84 -12.14
N TYR A 61 13.40 -4.49 -10.99
CA TYR A 61 13.97 -3.94 -9.77
C TYR A 61 15.46 -4.23 -9.73
N SER A 62 16.25 -3.23 -9.35
CA SER A 62 17.71 -3.36 -9.22
C SER A 62 18.26 -2.76 -7.94
N LYS A 63 17.39 -2.19 -7.09
CA LYS A 63 17.70 -1.64 -5.77
C LYS A 63 16.50 -1.84 -4.87
N ASN A 64 16.77 -1.98 -3.57
CA ASN A 64 15.73 -2.08 -2.56
C ASN A 64 14.94 -0.76 -2.43
N PHE A 65 13.74 -0.83 -1.85
CA PHE A 65 12.90 0.35 -1.58
C PHE A 65 13.58 1.36 -0.64
N SER A 66 13.07 2.58 -0.63
CA SER A 66 13.44 3.61 0.33
C SER A 66 12.20 4.22 0.98
N CYS A 67 12.21 4.31 2.31
CA CYS A 67 11.20 5.04 3.07
C CYS A 67 11.87 6.23 3.74
N LYS A 68 11.55 7.43 3.28
CA LYS A 68 12.24 8.66 3.69
C LYS A 68 11.58 9.26 4.94
N GLN A 69 12.42 9.78 5.82
CA GLN A 69 12.01 10.42 7.07
C GLN A 69 11.91 11.94 6.92
N PRO A 70 11.14 12.59 7.80
CA PRO A 70 9.94 12.07 8.49
C PRO A 70 8.93 11.47 7.49
N PRO A 71 8.19 10.42 7.90
CA PRO A 71 7.31 10.42 9.07
C PRO A 71 7.67 9.39 10.17
N ALA A 72 7.09 9.58 11.36
CA ALA A 72 7.25 8.72 12.54
C ALA A 72 6.50 7.38 12.43
N SER A 73 6.61 6.71 11.28
CA SER A 73 6.00 5.42 10.98
C SER A 73 6.27 4.41 12.09
N LYS A 74 5.20 3.75 12.53
CA LYS A 74 5.22 2.66 13.51
C LYS A 74 5.54 1.31 12.88
N ALA A 75 5.65 1.25 11.55
CA ALA A 75 5.95 0.01 10.85
C ALA A 75 7.41 -0.40 11.05
N SER A 76 7.69 -1.71 11.03
CA SER A 76 9.06 -2.21 11.10
C SER A 76 9.91 -1.76 9.90
N SER A 77 9.29 -1.56 8.73
CA SER A 77 9.91 -1.03 7.52
C SER A 77 10.18 0.48 7.54
N LYS A 78 9.57 1.21 8.49
CA LYS A 78 9.53 2.69 8.53
C LYS A 78 8.78 3.35 7.36
N CYS A 79 8.01 2.58 6.61
CA CYS A 79 7.16 3.06 5.54
C CYS A 79 5.76 3.40 6.06
N GLU A 80 5.16 4.46 5.54
CA GLU A 80 3.82 4.92 5.92
C GLU A 80 3.07 5.39 4.68
N GLY A 81 1.78 5.05 4.63
CA GLY A 81 0.79 5.70 3.78
C GLY A 81 -0.05 6.67 4.59
N GLY A 82 -0.31 7.85 4.03
CA GLY A 82 -1.15 8.91 4.61
C GLY A 82 -0.39 10.18 4.98
N THR A 83 0.92 10.10 5.18
CA THR A 83 1.79 11.26 5.39
C THR A 83 2.80 11.37 4.26
N ASN A 84 3.01 12.59 3.77
CA ASN A 84 3.97 12.84 2.70
C ASN A 84 5.43 12.78 3.19
N TYR A 85 6.36 12.49 2.30
CA TYR A 85 7.79 12.61 2.56
C TYR A 85 8.21 14.08 2.68
N THR A 86 9.34 14.31 3.35
CA THR A 86 10.02 15.63 3.36
C THR A 86 11.43 15.57 2.77
N GLN A 87 11.94 14.37 2.50
CA GLN A 87 13.19 14.11 1.82
C GLN A 87 12.95 13.09 0.72
N THR A 88 13.70 13.15 -0.37
CA THR A 88 13.56 12.27 -1.53
C THR A 88 14.88 11.55 -1.81
N PRO A 89 14.86 10.33 -2.37
CA PRO A 89 16.08 9.63 -2.76
C PRO A 89 16.73 10.19 -4.04
N ALA A 90 16.02 11.04 -4.78
CA ALA A 90 16.48 11.70 -5.99
C ALA A 90 15.82 13.07 -6.18
N ASN A 91 16.42 13.91 -7.03
CA ASN A 91 15.91 15.25 -7.38
C ASN A 91 14.76 15.21 -8.40
N SER A 92 14.58 14.07 -9.08
CA SER A 92 13.50 13.81 -10.02
C SER A 92 13.04 12.38 -9.84
N PHE A 93 11.73 12.17 -9.94
CA PHE A 93 11.07 10.88 -9.84
C PHE A 93 9.66 11.00 -10.41
N ASP A 94 9.20 9.94 -11.05
CA ASP A 94 7.82 9.82 -11.53
C ASP A 94 6.91 9.14 -10.48
N PRO A 95 5.59 9.40 -10.51
CA PRO A 95 4.65 8.73 -9.62
C PRO A 95 4.39 7.30 -10.05
N LEU A 96 4.32 6.41 -9.07
CA LEU A 96 3.83 5.04 -9.16
C LEU A 96 2.49 4.95 -8.42
N TYR A 97 1.42 4.67 -9.15
CA TYR A 97 0.11 4.43 -8.54
C TYR A 97 0.00 2.97 -8.09
N VAL A 98 -0.08 2.76 -6.78
CA VAL A 98 -0.29 1.45 -6.16
C VAL A 98 -1.77 1.30 -5.85
N ILE A 99 -2.48 0.49 -6.65
CA ILE A 99 -3.90 0.19 -6.41
C ILE A 99 -4.04 -0.92 -5.37
N VAL A 100 -4.78 -0.62 -4.29
CA VAL A 100 -5.02 -1.53 -3.16
C VAL A 100 -6.52 -1.82 -3.06
N PRO A 101 -6.96 -3.09 -3.08
CA PRO A 101 -8.37 -3.42 -2.86
C PRO A 101 -8.75 -3.16 -1.39
N LEU A 102 -9.84 -2.43 -1.17
CA LEU A 102 -10.38 -2.09 0.14
C LEU A 102 -11.76 -2.72 0.32
N GLY A 103 -11.89 -3.61 1.31
CA GLY A 103 -13.15 -4.26 1.64
C GLY A 103 -13.57 -5.40 0.69
N PHE A 104 -12.68 -5.85 -0.20
CA PHE A 104 -12.91 -7.03 -1.05
C PHE A 104 -11.59 -7.73 -1.41
N THR A 105 -11.68 -8.96 -1.90
CA THR A 105 -10.54 -9.73 -2.39
C THR A 105 -10.63 -9.86 -3.92
N PRO A 106 -9.70 -9.28 -4.70
CA PRO A 106 -9.69 -9.44 -6.15
C PRO A 106 -9.21 -10.85 -6.56
N PRO A 107 -9.48 -11.30 -7.79
CA PRO A 107 -8.93 -12.55 -8.31
C PRO A 107 -7.39 -12.53 -8.28
N LYS A 108 -6.77 -13.62 -7.81
CA LYS A 108 -5.31 -13.72 -7.65
C LYS A 108 -4.53 -13.43 -8.94
N SER A 109 -5.09 -13.80 -10.10
CA SER A 109 -4.50 -13.57 -11.42
C SER A 109 -4.37 -12.08 -11.80
N THR A 110 -5.08 -11.20 -11.09
CA THR A 110 -5.07 -9.76 -11.33
C THR A 110 -4.14 -9.00 -10.39
N LEU A 111 -3.57 -9.69 -9.39
CA LEU A 111 -2.60 -9.11 -8.46
C LEU A 111 -1.19 -9.26 -9.03
N GLN A 112 -0.43 -8.17 -9.01
CA GLN A 112 0.99 -8.19 -9.35
C GLN A 112 1.85 -8.49 -8.12
N CYS A 113 1.42 -8.01 -6.95
CA CYS A 113 2.09 -8.22 -5.67
C CYS A 113 1.12 -8.86 -4.66
N PRO A 114 1.36 -10.12 -4.25
CA PRO A 114 0.73 -10.70 -3.07
C PRO A 114 1.12 -9.94 -1.79
N ALA A 115 0.28 -10.04 -0.76
CA ALA A 115 0.51 -9.35 0.52
C ALA A 115 1.87 -9.75 1.13
N GLY A 116 2.66 -8.74 1.51
CA GLY A 116 3.93 -8.86 2.22
C GLY A 116 5.05 -9.64 1.51
N ARG A 117 4.93 -9.98 0.23
CA ARG A 117 5.87 -10.89 -0.46
C ARG A 117 6.32 -10.41 -1.83
N CYS A 118 6.35 -9.09 -2.05
CA CYS A 118 6.81 -8.53 -3.31
C CYS A 118 8.31 -8.16 -3.27
N ILE A 119 9.01 -8.35 -4.38
CA ILE A 119 10.45 -8.09 -4.49
C ILE A 119 10.76 -6.61 -4.28
N ASP A 120 11.78 -6.30 -3.48
CA ASP A 120 12.22 -4.93 -3.18
C ASP A 120 11.08 -4.01 -2.69
N HIS A 121 10.07 -4.59 -2.03
CA HIS A 121 9.00 -3.88 -1.32
C HIS A 121 9.16 -4.03 0.19
N PRO A 122 8.60 -3.09 0.97
CA PRO A 122 8.55 -3.29 2.41
C PRO A 122 7.62 -4.45 2.77
N HIS A 123 7.99 -5.25 3.76
CA HIS A 123 7.12 -6.31 4.26
C HIS A 123 5.95 -5.76 5.10
N THR A 124 6.12 -4.57 5.69
CA THR A 124 5.14 -3.91 6.54
C THR A 124 4.93 -2.45 6.14
N ILE A 125 3.79 -1.86 6.52
CA ILE A 125 3.47 -0.45 6.28
C ILE A 125 2.59 0.09 7.42
N ASP A 126 2.80 1.36 7.77
CA ASP A 126 1.93 2.09 8.68
C ASP A 126 0.81 2.74 7.87
N LEU A 127 -0.43 2.45 8.21
CA LEU A 127 -1.62 3.06 7.61
C LEU A 127 -2.50 3.75 8.65
N THR A 128 -1.96 4.07 9.82
CA THR A 128 -2.70 4.70 10.93
C THR A 128 -3.42 5.97 10.48
N SER A 129 -2.75 6.79 9.67
CA SER A 129 -3.28 8.05 9.14
C SER A 129 -4.43 7.85 8.13
N VAL A 130 -4.58 6.64 7.59
CA VAL A 130 -5.56 6.29 6.54
C VAL A 130 -6.71 5.45 7.08
N LEU A 131 -6.40 4.46 7.92
CA LEU A 131 -7.32 3.43 8.40
C LEU A 131 -7.62 3.54 9.90
N GLY A 132 -6.92 4.41 10.62
CA GLY A 132 -7.13 4.64 12.05
C GLY A 132 -6.31 3.74 12.97
N SER A 133 -6.64 3.78 14.26
CA SER A 133 -5.90 3.09 15.32
C SER A 133 -5.76 1.58 15.07
N GLY A 134 -4.60 1.01 15.43
CA GLY A 134 -4.32 -0.42 15.27
C GLY A 134 -3.71 -0.81 13.92
N THR A 135 -3.55 0.15 12.99
CA THR A 135 -2.99 -0.10 11.65
C THR A 135 -1.55 0.40 11.47
N GLY A 136 -0.81 0.52 12.58
CA GLY A 136 0.54 1.09 12.61
C GLY A 136 1.67 0.21 12.05
N ASN A 137 1.46 -1.10 11.94
CA ASN A 137 2.47 -2.04 11.46
C ASN A 137 1.78 -3.22 10.77
N LEU A 138 1.06 -2.93 9.69
CA LEU A 138 0.35 -3.94 8.92
C LEU A 138 1.31 -4.64 7.97
N THR A 139 1.06 -5.92 7.68
CA THR A 139 1.63 -6.56 6.49
C THR A 139 1.25 -5.74 5.26
N LEU A 140 2.21 -5.49 4.36
CA LEU A 140 1.94 -4.73 3.14
C LEU A 140 0.75 -5.37 2.38
N PRO A 141 -0.35 -4.64 2.15
CA PRO A 141 -1.54 -5.18 1.49
C PRO A 141 -1.22 -5.73 0.09
N ALA A 142 -2.01 -6.68 -0.40
CA ALA A 142 -1.90 -7.11 -1.79
C ALA A 142 -2.28 -5.96 -2.73
N HIS A 143 -1.54 -5.78 -3.82
CA HIS A 143 -1.72 -4.61 -4.70
C HIS A 143 -1.26 -4.88 -6.15
N SER A 144 -1.54 -3.89 -7.01
CA SER A 144 -1.00 -3.80 -8.37
C SER A 144 -0.55 -2.39 -8.68
N HIS A 145 0.27 -2.25 -9.71
CA HIS A 145 0.95 -1.05 -10.10
C HIS A 145 0.46 -0.52 -11.44
N ILE A 146 0.35 0.81 -11.51
CA ILE A 146 0.12 1.55 -12.74
C ILE A 146 1.11 2.73 -12.77
N VAL A 147 1.86 2.85 -13.87
CA VAL A 147 2.74 4.00 -14.15
C VAL A 147 2.17 4.82 -15.30
N ALA A 148 2.47 6.13 -15.31
CA ALA A 148 2.08 7.04 -16.38
C ALA A 148 3.16 7.23 -17.45
N THR A 149 4.40 6.84 -17.15
CA THR A 149 5.57 6.92 -18.03
C THR A 149 6.31 5.57 -17.96
N ASP A 150 7.19 5.31 -18.93
CA ASP A 150 8.21 4.25 -18.83
C ASP A 150 9.62 4.81 -18.62
N ASN A 151 9.73 6.13 -18.49
CA ASN A 151 10.98 6.89 -18.44
C ASN A 151 12.04 6.40 -19.44
N SER A 152 11.62 6.16 -20.68
CA SER A 152 12.52 5.66 -21.75
C SER A 152 13.29 4.40 -21.34
N HIS A 153 12.65 3.54 -20.54
CA HIS A 153 13.19 2.29 -20.00
C HIS A 153 14.37 2.46 -19.03
N GLN A 154 14.65 3.68 -18.57
CA GLN A 154 15.68 3.94 -17.58
C GLN A 154 15.20 3.59 -16.17
N SER A 155 16.14 3.19 -15.32
CA SER A 155 15.83 2.94 -13.91
C SER A 155 15.82 4.25 -13.13
N GLU A 156 14.75 4.49 -12.39
CA GLU A 156 14.60 5.66 -11.53
C GLU A 156 13.98 5.28 -10.18
N TRP A 157 13.95 6.27 -9.27
CA TRP A 157 13.09 6.19 -8.09
C TRP A 157 11.68 6.61 -8.49
N TRP A 158 10.69 5.84 -8.05
CA TRP A 158 9.28 6.12 -8.26
C TRP A 158 8.62 6.42 -6.93
N ASN A 159 7.94 7.57 -6.82
CA ASN A 159 7.19 7.89 -5.60
C ASN A 159 5.88 7.11 -5.56
N VAL A 160 5.64 6.38 -4.47
CA VAL A 160 4.42 5.58 -4.32
C VAL A 160 3.26 6.46 -3.87
N ASP A 161 2.25 6.55 -4.73
CA ASP A 161 0.93 7.05 -4.40
C ASP A 161 -0.04 5.88 -4.23
N ILE A 162 -0.61 5.76 -3.04
CA ILE A 162 -1.56 4.68 -2.73
C ILE A 162 -2.95 5.08 -3.22
N VAL A 163 -3.61 4.17 -3.91
CA VAL A 163 -4.97 4.37 -4.42
C VAL A 163 -5.86 3.22 -3.94
N GLY A 164 -6.73 3.52 -2.99
CA GLY A 164 -7.72 2.59 -2.47
C GLY A 164 -8.85 2.36 -3.46
N VAL A 165 -8.98 1.14 -3.98
CA VAL A 165 -10.11 0.73 -4.82
C VAL A 165 -11.15 0.07 -3.93
N LYS A 166 -12.41 0.51 -3.98
CA LYS A 166 -13.47 0.11 -3.05
C LYS A 166 -14.51 -0.83 -3.67
N SER A 167 -14.37 -1.18 -4.95
CA SER A 167 -15.27 -2.13 -5.61
C SER A 167 -14.54 -3.03 -6.60
N LEU A 168 -15.00 -4.27 -6.73
CA LEU A 168 -14.48 -5.24 -7.70
C LEU A 168 -14.71 -4.78 -9.14
N SER A 169 -15.80 -4.05 -9.41
CA SER A 169 -16.08 -3.51 -10.75
C SER A 169 -15.02 -2.50 -11.17
N THR A 170 -14.68 -1.56 -10.28
CA THR A 170 -13.64 -0.55 -10.50
C THR A 170 -12.26 -1.19 -10.64
N TRP A 171 -11.95 -2.17 -9.80
CA TRP A 171 -10.73 -2.97 -9.93
C TRP A 171 -10.64 -3.59 -11.31
N ASN A 172 -11.67 -4.32 -11.74
CA ASN A 172 -11.69 -4.97 -13.05
C ASN A 172 -11.59 -3.96 -14.20
N LYS A 173 -12.14 -2.75 -14.06
CA LYS A 173 -11.98 -1.67 -15.05
C LYS A 173 -10.52 -1.24 -15.18
N LEU A 174 -9.81 -1.09 -14.07
CA LEU A 174 -8.38 -0.76 -14.04
C LEU A 174 -7.52 -1.90 -14.59
N ILE A 175 -7.81 -3.15 -14.24
CA ILE A 175 -7.09 -4.33 -14.76
C ILE A 175 -7.28 -4.51 -16.27
N ARG A 176 -8.47 -4.17 -16.80
CA ARG A 176 -8.72 -4.20 -18.25
C ARG A 176 -7.98 -3.06 -18.95
N SER A 177 -8.15 -1.84 -18.47
CA SER A 177 -7.59 -0.63 -19.10
C SER A 177 -6.08 -0.52 -18.99
N LYS A 178 -5.46 -0.98 -17.89
CA LYS A 178 -4.01 -0.95 -17.64
C LYS A 178 -3.37 0.42 -17.91
N ASN A 179 -4.10 1.49 -17.60
CA ASN A 179 -3.73 2.84 -18.01
C ASN A 179 -3.98 3.84 -16.86
N ALA A 180 -2.97 4.66 -16.57
CA ALA A 180 -3.06 5.71 -15.56
C ALA A 180 -4.17 6.74 -15.86
N HIS A 181 -4.46 6.99 -17.14
CA HIS A 181 -5.52 7.89 -17.57
C HIS A 181 -6.90 7.46 -17.06
N GLU A 182 -7.20 6.15 -17.08
CA GLU A 182 -8.47 5.62 -16.57
C GLU A 182 -8.57 5.79 -15.05
N LEU A 183 -7.48 5.51 -14.32
CA LEU A 183 -7.41 5.75 -12.88
C LEU A 183 -7.69 7.22 -12.55
N GLN A 184 -6.98 8.12 -13.22
CA GLN A 184 -7.13 9.56 -12.97
C GLN A 184 -8.50 10.07 -13.40
N TYR A 185 -9.10 9.52 -14.46
CA TYR A 185 -10.47 9.82 -14.86
C TYR A 185 -11.46 9.46 -13.74
N LEU A 186 -11.36 8.26 -13.17
CA LEU A 186 -12.22 7.83 -12.06
C LEU A 186 -12.08 8.73 -10.83
N GLN A 187 -10.86 9.19 -10.53
CA GLN A 187 -10.58 10.12 -9.44
C GLN A 187 -11.16 11.51 -9.70
N ARG A 188 -10.95 12.08 -10.90
CA ARG A 188 -11.50 13.40 -11.30
C ARG A 188 -13.02 13.40 -11.33
N ALA A 189 -13.62 12.29 -11.74
CA ALA A 189 -15.07 12.08 -11.68
C ALA A 189 -15.62 11.93 -10.25
N LYS A 190 -14.76 11.98 -9.22
CA LYS A 190 -15.12 11.81 -7.80
C LYS A 190 -15.92 10.53 -7.55
N SER A 191 -15.55 9.45 -8.24
CA SER A 191 -16.20 8.16 -8.06
C SER A 191 -16.03 7.69 -6.62
N SER A 192 -17.13 7.37 -5.93
CA SER A 192 -17.09 6.84 -4.55
C SER A 192 -16.41 5.47 -4.44
N THR A 193 -16.12 4.83 -5.58
CA THR A 193 -15.52 3.49 -5.67
C THR A 193 -13.98 3.48 -5.71
N ILE A 194 -13.35 4.65 -5.66
CA ILE A 194 -11.89 4.80 -5.62
C ILE A 194 -11.52 6.01 -4.74
N THR A 195 -10.34 6.00 -4.11
CA THR A 195 -9.82 7.16 -3.40
C THR A 195 -9.07 8.10 -4.35
N GLY A 196 -8.84 9.34 -3.93
CA GLY A 196 -7.73 10.12 -4.46
C GLY A 196 -6.38 9.47 -4.13
N ASN A 197 -5.28 10.11 -4.54
CA ASN A 197 -3.94 9.66 -4.16
C ASN A 197 -3.74 9.89 -2.67
N ILE A 198 -3.38 8.82 -1.97
CA ILE A 198 -2.95 8.86 -0.59
C ILE A 198 -1.41 8.89 -0.65
N PRO A 199 -0.78 10.01 -0.24
CA PRO A 199 0.66 10.14 -0.32
C PRO A 199 1.33 9.12 0.59
N SER A 200 2.57 8.75 0.27
CA SER A 200 3.39 7.90 1.11
C SER A 200 4.82 8.41 1.14
N ASN A 201 5.59 7.96 2.13
CA ASN A 201 7.03 8.21 2.17
C ASN A 201 7.85 7.15 1.42
N LEU A 202 7.19 6.24 0.70
CA LEU A 202 7.77 5.08 0.06
C LEU A 202 8.19 5.42 -1.39
N PHE A 203 9.39 4.97 -1.74
CA PHE A 203 9.94 5.02 -3.07
C PHE A 203 10.43 3.64 -3.49
N LEU A 204 10.12 3.24 -4.72
CA LEU A 204 10.65 2.01 -5.33
C LEU A 204 11.64 2.35 -6.43
N TYR A 205 12.59 1.46 -6.73
CA TYR A 205 13.58 1.68 -7.78
C TYR A 205 13.52 0.60 -8.85
N PHE A 206 13.04 0.97 -10.04
CA PHE A 206 12.92 0.04 -11.16
C PHE A 206 12.96 0.76 -12.51
N SER A 207 13.17 -0.01 -13.58
CA SER A 207 12.85 0.39 -14.95
C SER A 207 11.61 -0.33 -15.48
N VAL A 208 10.94 0.29 -16.44
CA VAL A 208 9.76 -0.27 -17.11
C VAL A 208 10.18 -0.90 -18.43
N LEU A 209 10.01 -2.21 -18.57
CA LEU A 209 10.38 -3.00 -19.76
C LEU A 209 9.13 -3.63 -20.39
N ARG A 210 9.13 -3.75 -21.73
CA ARG A 210 8.07 -4.47 -22.46
C ARG A 210 8.27 -5.98 -22.43
#